data_AF-A0A949UPH0-F1
#
_entry.id   AF-A0A949UPH0-F1
#
_cell.length_a   1.000
_cell.length_b   1.000
_cell.length_c   1.000
_cell.angle_alpha   90.00
_cell.angle_beta   90.00
_cell.angle_gamma   90.00
#
_symmetry.space_group_name_H-M   'P 1'
#
loop_
_entity.id
_entity.type
_entity.pdbx_description
1 polymer ?
#
loop_
_entity_poly.entity_id
_entity_poly.type
_entity_poly.pdbx_seq_one_letter_code
_entity_poly.pdbx_strand_id
1 'polypeptide(L)'
;MEKPFNNIEDSLYSLGENAGIKQPSPNFLSNVMEAVSKQSVEQKEYQPLISKKVWYTLAAAIVIGIVLINIFPSDSTGFLAQYSFTDYLNFNFSLPEFKVSKTMIYAIGFLSLFLLQIPFIKYYHNKNYS
;
A
#
# COMPACT_ATOMS: atom_id res chain seq x y z
N MET A 1 -45.57 14.53 6.18
CA MET A 1 -45.33 13.07 6.33
C MET A 1 -44.31 12.92 7.46
N GLU A 2 -44.77 12.77 8.71
CA GLU A 2 -43.90 12.71 9.91
C GLU A 2 -43.94 11.32 10.58
N LYS A 3 -44.45 10.30 9.89
CA LYS A 3 -44.86 9.02 10.52
C LYS A 3 -43.77 8.07 11.06
N PRO A 4 -42.48 8.09 10.67
CA PRO A 4 -41.55 7.03 11.08
C PRO A 4 -40.92 7.22 12.47
N PHE A 5 -40.77 8.46 12.96
CA PHE A 5 -40.09 8.74 14.24
C PHE A 5 -40.98 8.39 15.45
N ASN A 6 -42.27 8.67 15.34
CA ASN A 6 -43.26 8.50 16.39
C ASN A 6 -43.35 7.04 16.86
N ASN A 7 -43.26 6.10 15.91
CA ASN A 7 -43.31 4.66 16.20
C ASN A 7 -42.07 4.17 16.98
N ILE A 8 -40.92 4.82 16.80
CA ILE A 8 -39.69 4.46 17.51
C ILE A 8 -39.75 4.98 18.94
N GLU A 9 -40.24 6.20 19.13
CA GLU A 9 -40.46 6.76 20.46
C GLU A 9 -41.44 5.90 21.27
N ASP A 10 -42.58 5.52 20.68
CA ASP A 10 -43.54 4.62 21.32
C ASP A 10 -42.92 3.26 21.68
N SER A 11 -42.05 2.73 20.81
CA SER A 11 -41.32 1.48 21.08
C SER A 11 -40.31 1.63 22.23
N LEU A 12 -39.63 2.77 22.35
CA LEU A 12 -38.68 3.06 23.42
C LEU A 12 -39.38 3.29 24.76
N TYR A 13 -40.50 4.02 24.76
CA TYR A 13 -41.33 4.23 25.94
C TYR A 13 -41.90 2.91 26.46
N SER A 14 -42.47 2.08 25.59
CA SER A 14 -43.00 0.76 25.98
C SER A 14 -41.90 -0.16 26.49
N LEU A 15 -40.68 -0.09 25.95
CA LEU A 15 -39.55 -0.89 26.42
C LEU A 15 -39.10 -0.45 27.83
N GLY A 16 -39.06 0.86 28.08
CA GLY A 16 -38.74 1.42 29.40
C GLY A 16 -39.81 1.12 30.46
N GLU A 17 -41.08 1.10 30.07
CA GLU A 17 -42.20 0.75 30.94
C GLU A 17 -42.19 -0.75 31.31
N ASN A 18 -41.99 -1.63 30.33
CA ASN A 18 -41.96 -3.09 30.53
C ASN A 18 -40.69 -3.60 31.24
N ALA A 19 -39.55 -2.91 31.09
CA ALA A 19 -38.31 -3.28 31.78
C ALA A 19 -38.38 -3.03 33.30
N GLY A 20 -39.39 -2.26 33.76
CA GLY A 20 -39.47 -1.73 35.09
C GLY A 20 -38.40 -0.67 35.31
N ILE A 21 -38.74 0.43 35.98
CA ILE A 21 -37.79 1.48 36.40
C ILE A 21 -36.94 0.96 37.58
N LYS A 22 -36.38 -0.24 37.46
CA LYS A 22 -35.36 -0.73 38.37
C LYS A 22 -34.09 0.02 38.01
N GLN A 23 -33.75 0.96 38.86
CA GLN A 23 -32.50 1.68 38.77
C GLN A 23 -31.38 0.65 38.57
N PRO A 24 -30.58 0.78 37.49
CA PRO A 24 -29.50 -0.15 37.25
C PRO A 24 -28.58 -0.17 38.48
N SER A 25 -27.90 -1.30 38.69
CA SER A 25 -26.97 -1.38 39.82
C SER A 25 -25.97 -0.22 39.75
N PRO A 26 -25.50 0.31 40.89
CA PRO A 26 -24.59 1.47 40.91
C PRO A 26 -23.35 1.29 40.04
N ASN A 27 -22.94 0.03 39.84
CA ASN A 27 -21.76 -0.35 39.08
C ASN A 27 -22.08 -0.85 37.66
N PHE A 28 -23.33 -0.79 37.20
CA PHE A 28 -23.75 -1.31 35.89
C PHE A 28 -22.92 -0.69 34.75
N LEU A 29 -22.81 0.63 34.74
CA LEU A 29 -22.08 1.35 33.70
C LEU A 29 -20.59 0.98 33.73
N SER A 30 -20.01 0.87 34.94
CA SER A 30 -18.62 0.43 35.12
C SER A 30 -18.41 -0.98 34.57
N ASN A 31 -19.30 -1.92 34.89
CA ASN A 31 -19.20 -3.31 34.45
C ASN A 31 -19.38 -3.45 32.93
N VAL A 32 -20.29 -2.69 32.33
CA VAL A 32 -20.50 -2.67 30.87
C VAL A 32 -19.28 -2.06 30.18
N MET A 33 -18.78 -0.92 30.67
CA MET A 33 -17.58 -0.29 30.11
C MET A 33 -16.35 -1.19 30.26
N GLU A 34 -16.21 -1.90 31.38
CA GLU A 34 -15.12 -2.86 31.60
C GLU A 34 -15.22 -4.07 30.66
N ALA A 35 -16.43 -4.60 30.43
CA ALA A 35 -16.66 -5.68 29.48
C ALA A 35 -16.38 -5.22 28.03
N VAL A 36 -16.82 -4.02 27.67
CA VAL A 36 -16.59 -3.42 26.35
C VAL A 36 -15.11 -3.09 26.14
N SER A 37 -14.39 -2.61 27.16
CA SER A 37 -12.95 -2.34 27.06
C SER A 37 -12.11 -3.62 26.97
N LYS A 38 -12.59 -4.72 27.57
CA LYS A 38 -11.96 -6.05 27.41
C LYS A 38 -12.24 -6.66 26.04
N GLN A 39 -13.37 -6.28 25.43
CA GLN A 39 -13.77 -6.73 24.10
C GLN A 39 -13.35 -5.78 22.98
N SER A 40 -12.87 -4.57 23.31
CA SER A 40 -12.42 -3.60 22.34
C SER A 40 -11.11 -4.05 21.72
N VAL A 41 -11.30 -4.76 20.60
CA VAL A 41 -10.47 -4.74 19.42
C VAL A 41 -9.15 -5.49 19.63
N GLU A 42 -9.05 -6.67 18.99
CA GLU A 42 -7.78 -7.10 18.40
C GLU A 42 -7.23 -5.90 17.65
N GLN A 43 -6.39 -5.10 18.31
CA GLN A 43 -5.69 -4.00 17.69
C GLN A 43 -4.97 -4.65 16.53
N LYS A 44 -5.43 -4.35 15.31
CA LYS A 44 -4.81 -4.80 14.08
C LYS A 44 -3.45 -4.13 14.07
N GLU A 45 -2.47 -4.78 14.69
CA GLU A 45 -1.13 -4.24 14.83
C GLU A 45 -0.65 -3.90 13.44
N TYR A 46 -0.20 -2.66 13.28
CA TYR A 46 0.31 -2.19 12.01
C TYR A 46 1.55 -3.02 11.66
N GLN A 47 1.37 -4.03 10.82
CA GLN A 47 2.48 -4.75 10.21
C GLN A 47 2.96 -3.95 9.00
N PRO A 48 4.21 -3.47 9.01
CA PRO A 48 4.77 -2.81 7.84
C PRO A 48 4.83 -3.82 6.68
N LEU A 49 4.27 -3.43 5.54
CA LEU A 49 4.19 -4.25 4.32
C LEU A 49 5.55 -4.78 3.85
N ILE A 50 6.61 -4.05 4.20
CA ILE A 50 8.01 -4.39 3.93
C ILE A 50 8.79 -4.24 5.24
N SER A 51 9.42 -5.34 5.67
CA SER A 51 10.32 -5.35 6.82
C SER A 51 11.45 -4.33 6.65
N LYS A 52 11.86 -3.69 7.74
CA LYS A 52 13.02 -2.77 7.76
C LYS A 52 14.28 -3.41 7.16
N LYS A 53 14.44 -4.73 7.31
CA LYS A 53 15.57 -5.48 6.71
C LYS A 53 15.56 -5.43 5.18
N VAL A 54 14.38 -5.55 4.57
CA VAL A 54 14.22 -5.52 3.11
C VAL A 54 14.53 -4.13 2.55
N TRP A 55 14.21 -3.08 3.31
CA TRP A 55 14.60 -1.71 2.97
C TRP A 55 16.13 -1.54 2.94
N TYR A 56 16.85 -2.08 3.92
CA TYR A 56 18.31 -2.04 3.92
C TYR A 56 18.91 -2.84 2.76
N THR A 57 18.37 -4.01 2.44
CA THR A 57 18.86 -4.79 1.29
C THR A 57 18.61 -4.08 -0.03
N LEU A 58 17.45 -3.42 -0.18
CA LEU A 58 17.13 -2.65 -1.38
C LEU A 58 18.07 -1.44 -1.53
N ALA A 59 18.29 -0.70 -0.44
CA ALA A 59 19.22 0.42 -0.42
C ALA A 59 20.65 -0.03 -0.78
N ALA A 60 21.11 -1.14 -0.20
CA ALA A 60 22.41 -1.71 -0.51
C ALA A 60 22.53 -2.10 -1.98
N ALA A 61 21.52 -2.77 -2.56
CA ALA A 61 21.51 -3.16 -3.97
C ALA A 61 21.61 -1.95 -4.90
N ILE A 62 20.89 -0.86 -4.60
CA ILE A 62 20.94 0.38 -5.37
C ILE A 62 22.34 1.01 -5.29
N VAL A 63 22.90 1.14 -4.09
CA VAL A 63 24.24 1.72 -3.89
C VAL A 63 25.30 0.90 -4.62
N ILE A 64 25.25 -0.43 -4.51
CA ILE A 64 26.17 -1.32 -5.22
C ILE A 64 26.02 -1.14 -6.74
N GLY A 65 24.79 -1.07 -7.26
CA GLY A 65 24.55 -0.84 -8.69
C GLY A 65 25.15 0.48 -9.18
N ILE A 66 24.98 1.56 -8.42
CA ILE A 66 25.57 2.87 -8.74
C ILE A 66 27.10 2.80 -8.74
N VAL A 67 27.69 2.18 -7.72
CA VAL A 67 29.14 2.01 -7.61
C VAL A 67 29.69 1.20 -8.79
N LEU A 68 29.04 0.10 -9.17
CA LEU A 68 29.43 -0.72 -10.31
C LEU A 68 29.38 0.05 -11.63
N ILE A 69 28.34 0.86 -11.86
CA ILE A 69 28.20 1.69 -13.06
C ILE A 69 29.29 2.77 -13.12
N ASN A 70 29.70 3.34 -11.99
CA ASN A 70 30.75 4.36 -11.94
C ASN A 70 32.17 3.79 -12.06
N ILE A 71 32.41 2.57 -11.54
CA ILE A 71 33.72 1.90 -11.64
C ILE A 71 33.92 1.29 -13.02
N PHE A 72 32.85 0.81 -13.66
CA PHE A 72 32.87 0.27 -15.02
C PHE A 72 32.06 1.17 -15.97
N PRO A 73 32.54 2.38 -16.29
CA PRO A 73 31.90 3.21 -17.30
C PRO A 73 31.96 2.45 -18.62
N SER A 74 30.78 2.12 -19.19
CA SER A 74 30.69 1.41 -20.45
C SER A 74 31.00 2.36 -21.61
N ASP A 75 32.25 2.74 -21.77
CA ASP A 75 32.74 3.26 -23.04
C ASP A 75 32.82 2.08 -24.00
N SER A 76 31.98 2.13 -25.03
CA SER A 76 31.75 1.09 -26.02
C SER A 76 30.89 -0.09 -25.56
N THR A 77 29.96 -0.42 -26.45
CA THR A 77 29.05 -1.56 -26.54
C THR A 77 29.76 -2.92 -26.62
N GLY A 78 30.83 -3.15 -25.84
CA GLY A 78 31.68 -4.34 -25.94
C GLY A 78 31.43 -5.39 -24.87
N PHE A 79 31.39 -5.00 -23.59
CA PHE A 79 31.43 -5.98 -22.50
C PHE A 79 30.04 -6.53 -22.11
N LEU A 80 29.00 -5.69 -22.12
CA LEU A 80 27.61 -6.12 -21.86
C LEU A 80 26.93 -6.74 -23.08
N ALA A 81 27.48 -6.57 -24.28
CA ALA A 81 26.96 -7.19 -25.50
C ALA A 81 27.44 -8.65 -25.65
N GLN A 82 28.59 -8.99 -25.05
CA GLN A 82 29.14 -10.35 -25.10
C GLN A 82 28.54 -11.27 -24.03
N TYR A 83 28.11 -10.70 -22.90
CA TYR A 83 27.26 -11.39 -21.94
C TYR A 83 25.81 -11.09 -22.27
N SER A 84 25.25 -11.85 -23.22
CA SER A 84 23.82 -11.85 -23.41
C SER A 84 23.17 -12.30 -22.11
N PHE A 85 22.72 -11.33 -21.31
CA PHE A 85 22.00 -11.58 -20.07
C PHE A 85 20.79 -12.48 -20.32
N THR A 86 20.29 -12.55 -21.56
CA THR A 86 19.25 -13.47 -22.00
C THR A 86 19.57 -14.94 -21.74
N ASP A 87 20.84 -15.36 -21.84
CA ASP A 87 21.21 -16.78 -21.73
C ASP A 87 21.26 -17.23 -20.28
N TYR A 88 21.64 -16.33 -19.37
CA TYR A 88 21.59 -16.53 -17.91
C TYR A 88 20.21 -16.20 -17.31
N LEU A 89 19.30 -15.59 -18.07
CA LEU A 89 17.91 -15.35 -17.71
C LEU A 89 16.99 -16.54 -18.06
N ASN A 90 17.54 -17.70 -18.42
CA ASN A 90 16.83 -18.98 -18.38
C ASN A 90 16.61 -19.48 -16.94
N PHE A 91 16.36 -18.56 -16.01
CA PHE A 91 15.70 -18.94 -14.77
C PHE A 91 14.27 -19.33 -15.15
N ASN A 92 13.99 -20.63 -15.08
CA ASN A 92 12.63 -21.14 -14.91
C ASN A 92 12.10 -20.65 -13.56
N PHE A 93 11.94 -19.34 -13.41
CA PHE A 93 11.24 -18.75 -12.30
C PHE A 93 9.78 -18.98 -12.62
N SER A 94 9.22 -20.04 -12.04
CA SER A 94 7.78 -20.19 -11.91
C SER A 94 7.29 -19.04 -11.03
N LEU A 95 7.14 -17.86 -11.64
CA LEU A 95 6.51 -16.71 -11.01
C LEU A 95 5.13 -17.24 -10.58
N PRO A 96 4.80 -17.25 -9.27
CA PRO A 96 3.44 -17.55 -8.87
C PRO A 96 2.55 -16.62 -9.67
N GLU A 97 1.54 -17.18 -10.34
CA GLU A 97 0.71 -16.53 -11.36
C GLU A 97 0.30 -15.12 -10.91
N PHE A 98 1.13 -14.13 -11.24
CA PHE A 98 1.02 -12.82 -10.62
C PHE A 98 -0.04 -12.08 -11.41
N LYS A 99 -1.27 -12.15 -10.91
CA LYS A 99 -2.42 -11.47 -11.52
C LYS A 99 -2.26 -9.97 -11.34
N VAL A 100 -1.52 -9.35 -12.25
CA VAL A 100 -1.43 -7.90 -12.36
C VAL A 100 -2.82 -7.37 -12.70
N SER A 101 -3.35 -6.45 -11.90
CA SER A 101 -4.63 -5.82 -12.20
C SER A 101 -4.52 -4.98 -13.47
N LYS A 102 -5.59 -4.90 -14.27
CA LYS A 102 -5.62 -4.05 -15.46
C LYS A 102 -5.25 -2.59 -15.13
N THR A 103 -5.69 -2.11 -13.96
CA THR A 103 -5.35 -0.79 -13.42
C THR A 103 -3.84 -0.60 -13.25
N MET A 104 -3.12 -1.60 -12.74
CA MET A 104 -1.67 -1.52 -12.56
C MET A 104 -0.93 -1.46 -13.90
N ILE A 105 -1.40 -2.19 -14.92
CA ILE A 105 -0.85 -2.10 -16.28
C ILE A 105 -1.04 -0.69 -16.86
N TYR A 106 -2.24 -0.12 -16.72
CA TYR A 106 -2.50 1.26 -17.17
C TYR A 106 -1.67 2.29 -16.40
N ALA A 107 -1.49 2.09 -15.08
CA ALA A 107 -0.66 2.97 -14.26
C ALA A 107 0.82 2.92 -14.67
N ILE A 108 1.37 1.72 -14.91
CA ILE A 108 2.74 1.55 -15.42
C ILE A 108 2.90 2.19 -16.80
N GLY A 109 1.92 1.99 -17.70
CA GLY A 109 1.96 2.57 -19.04
C GLY A 109 1.94 4.10 -19.01
N PHE A 110 1.08 4.68 -18.18
CA PHE A 110 1.00 6.12 -17.99
C PHE A 110 2.28 6.71 -17.38
N LEU A 111 2.85 6.05 -16.37
CA LEU A 111 4.10 6.47 -15.74
C LEU A 111 5.27 6.42 -16.72
N SER A 112 5.33 5.40 -17.57
CA SER A 112 6.35 5.26 -18.61
C SER A 112 6.30 6.42 -19.62
N LEU A 113 5.09 6.82 -20.04
CA LEU A 113 4.91 7.99 -20.91
C LEU A 113 5.40 9.28 -20.26
N PHE A 114 5.17 9.45 -18.96
CA PHE A 114 5.64 10.62 -18.21
C PHE A 114 7.17 10.67 -18.14
N LEU A 115 7.82 9.53 -17.88
CA LEU A 115 9.28 9.43 -17.83
C LEU A 115 9.93 9.63 -19.21
N LEU A 116 9.25 9.20 -20.29
CA LEU A 116 9.70 9.43 -21.66
C LEU A 116 9.75 10.93 -22.02
N GLN A 117 8.95 11.79 -21.38
CA GLN A 117 8.97 13.22 -21.68
C GLN A 117 10.28 13.91 -21.26
N ILE A 118 10.95 13.39 -20.21
CA ILE A 118 12.19 13.95 -19.66
C ILE A 118 13.32 14.04 -20.72
N PRO A 119 13.69 12.96 -21.44
CA PRO A 119 14.72 13.04 -22.48
C PRO A 119 14.32 13.93 -23.66
N PHE A 120 13.05 13.98 -24.03
CA PHE A 120 12.57 14.87 -25.10
C PHE A 120 12.75 16.34 -24.75
N ILE A 121 12.37 16.75 -23.54
CA ILE A 121 12.56 18.12 -23.05
C ILE A 121 14.05 18.44 -22.95
N LYS A 122 14.85 17.52 -22.43
CA LYS A 122 16.31 17.67 -22.31
C LYS A 122 16.95 17.87 -23.69
N TYR A 123 16.54 17.08 -24.69
CA TYR A 123 17.03 17.21 -26.06
C TYR A 123 16.66 18.55 -26.70
N TYR A 124 15.40 18.98 -26.57
CA TYR A 124 14.94 20.26 -27.10
C TYR A 124 15.66 21.45 -26.44
N HIS A 125 15.83 21.44 -25.12
CA HIS A 125 16.54 22.49 -24.41
C HIS A 125 18.01 22.57 -24.83
N ASN A 126 18.71 21.43 -24.92
CA ASN A 126 20.11 21.40 -25.35
C ASN A 126 20.32 21.89 -26.78
N LYS A 127 19.31 21.74 -27.65
CA LYS A 127 19.38 22.19 -29.05
C LYS A 127 19.16 23.69 -29.25
N ASN A 128 18.37 24.34 -28.39
CA ASN A 128 18.00 25.76 -28.55
C ASN A 128 18.82 26.72 -27.67
N TYR A 129 19.47 26.20 -26.63
CA TYR A 129 20.23 27.02 -25.66
C TYR A 129 21.73 26.64 -25.61
N SER A 130 22.24 26.02 -26.68
CA SER A 130 23.67 25.81 -26.91
C SER A 130 24.14 26.59 -28.13
#